data_AF-A0A5C6FLW7-F1
#
_entry.id   AF-A0A5C6FLW7-F1
#
_cell.length_a   1.000
_cell.length_b   1.000
_cell.length_c   1.000
_cell.angle_alpha   90.00
_cell.angle_beta   90.00
_cell.angle_gamma   90.00
#
_symmetry.space_group_name_H-M   'P 1'
#
loop_
_entity.id
_entity.type
_entity.pdbx_description
1 polymer ?
#
loop_
_entity_poly.entity_id
_entity_poly.type
_entity_poly.pdbx_seq_one_letter_code
_entity_poly.pdbx_strand_id
1 'polypeptide(L)'
;MTEKEIDQKAAIMIVIEHLGDVPAGTKCSAVFFDRERIRREQEFHAQLYSETGVHDPEVRRAMVAANVADEPYWLVSLKFSGGASGEITQLHRVDARTRKVLPEPAS
;
A
#
# COMPACT_ATOMS: atom_id res chain seq x y z
N MET A 1 -18.76 9.62 -17.39
CA MET A 1 -17.97 10.40 -16.42
C MET A 1 -16.62 9.73 -16.32
N THR A 2 -15.56 10.38 -16.78
CA THR A 2 -14.19 9.94 -16.51
C THR A 2 -13.92 10.24 -15.04
N GLU A 3 -13.90 9.20 -14.19
CA GLU A 3 -13.44 9.31 -12.81
C GLU A 3 -12.07 9.99 -12.85
N LYS A 4 -11.96 11.17 -12.23
CA LYS A 4 -10.66 11.84 -12.09
C LYS A 4 -9.80 10.94 -11.21
N GLU A 5 -8.82 10.30 -11.84
CA GLU A 5 -7.72 9.62 -11.15
C GLU A 5 -7.16 10.57 -10.09
N ILE A 6 -7.05 10.08 -8.86
CA ILE A 6 -6.45 10.87 -7.79
C ILE A 6 -4.96 11.06 -8.09
N ASP A 7 -4.46 12.28 -7.91
CA ASP A 7 -3.03 12.53 -8.02
C ASP A 7 -2.29 12.16 -6.72
N GLN A 8 -0.95 12.19 -6.79
CA GLN A 8 -0.07 11.85 -5.67
C GLN A 8 -0.39 12.67 -4.41
N LYS A 9 -0.69 13.97 -4.57
CA LYS A 9 -0.97 14.87 -3.46
C LYS A 9 -2.30 14.51 -2.80
N ALA A 10 -3.32 14.22 -3.60
CA ALA A 10 -4.63 13.80 -3.10
C ALA A 10 -4.53 12.49 -2.29
N ALA A 11 -3.76 11.50 -2.77
CA ALA A 11 -3.54 10.26 -2.03
C ALA A 11 -2.87 10.51 -0.66
N ILE A 12 -1.85 11.37 -0.60
CA ILE A 12 -1.19 11.75 0.66
C ILE A 12 -2.17 12.43 1.61
N MET A 13 -2.95 13.40 1.13
CA MET A 13 -3.91 14.13 1.96
C MET A 13 -4.97 13.21 2.56
N ILE A 14 -5.47 12.24 1.79
CA ILE A 14 -6.44 11.24 2.29
C ILE A 14 -5.87 10.49 3.51
N VAL A 15 -4.59 10.11 3.47
CA VAL A 15 -3.94 9.41 4.60
C VAL A 15 -3.74 10.35 5.79
N ILE A 16 -3.31 11.59 5.56
CA ILE A 16 -3.15 12.59 6.64
C ILE A 16 -4.49 12.83 7.34
N GLU A 17 -5.56 13.03 6.57
CA GLU A 17 -6.92 13.22 7.09
C GLU A 17 -7.43 11.98 7.84
N HIS A 18 -7.12 10.78 7.35
CA HIS A 18 -7.49 9.53 8.00
C HIS A 18 -6.79 9.33 9.35
N LEU A 19 -5.52 9.73 9.47
CA LEU A 19 -4.74 9.62 10.71
C LEU A 19 -5.06 10.75 11.70
N GLY A 20 -5.45 11.93 11.21
CA GLY A 20 -5.90 13.07 12.03
C GLY A 20 -4.79 13.84 12.75
N ASP A 21 -3.65 13.23 13.08
CA ASP A 21 -2.54 13.87 13.81
C ASP A 21 -1.17 13.51 13.19
N VAL A 22 -0.90 14.07 12.01
CA VAL A 22 0.43 13.95 11.36
C VAL A 22 1.24 15.20 11.66
N PRO A 23 2.40 15.09 12.37
CA PRO A 23 3.20 16.25 12.73
C PRO A 23 3.69 17.04 11.52
N ALA A 24 3.74 18.37 11.64
CA ALA A 24 4.35 19.23 10.64
C ALA A 24 5.82 18.83 10.40
N GLY A 25 6.27 18.87 9.15
CA GLY A 25 7.61 18.45 8.76
C GLY A 25 7.77 16.93 8.53
N THR A 26 6.71 16.13 8.73
CA THR A 26 6.69 14.71 8.32
C THR A 26 6.91 14.61 6.81
N LYS A 27 7.92 13.84 6.40
CA LYS A 27 8.17 13.60 4.97
C LYS A 27 7.13 12.61 4.47
N CYS A 28 6.45 12.97 3.39
CA CYS A 28 5.45 12.13 2.75
C CYS A 28 5.82 11.87 1.28
N SER A 29 5.52 10.68 0.80
CA SER A 29 5.58 10.34 -0.61
C SER A 29 4.45 9.37 -0.96
N ALA A 30 4.05 9.33 -2.22
CA ALA A 30 3.09 8.32 -2.67
C ALA A 30 3.48 7.77 -4.04
N VAL A 31 3.20 6.50 -4.26
CA VAL A 31 3.52 5.79 -5.50
C VAL A 31 2.27 5.07 -5.98
N PHE A 32 1.92 5.26 -7.23
CA PHE A 32 0.79 4.57 -7.83
C PHE A 32 1.15 3.13 -8.21
N PHE A 33 0.28 2.20 -7.82
CA PHE A 33 0.29 0.81 -8.23
C PHE A 33 -0.85 0.60 -9.22
N ASP A 34 -0.50 0.65 -10.50
CA ASP A 34 -1.42 0.30 -11.59
C ASP A 34 -1.61 -1.22 -11.69
N ARG A 35 -2.49 -1.64 -12.61
CA ARG A 35 -2.80 -3.06 -12.84
C ARG A 35 -1.58 -3.89 -13.26
N GLU A 36 -0.68 -3.33 -14.06
CA GLU A 36 0.50 -4.06 -14.54
C GLU A 36 1.51 -4.27 -13.40
N ARG A 37 1.74 -3.24 -12.59
CA ARG A 37 2.60 -3.30 -11.42
C ARG A 37 2.03 -4.23 -10.36
N ILE A 38 0.73 -4.17 -10.09
CA ILE A 38 0.05 -5.10 -9.18
C ILE A 38 0.25 -6.53 -9.64
N ARG A 39 0.03 -6.80 -10.93
CA ARG A 39 0.24 -8.15 -11.48
C ARG A 39 1.66 -8.66 -11.24
N ARG A 40 2.68 -7.83 -11.50
CA ARG A 40 4.09 -8.21 -11.23
C ARG A 40 4.35 -8.47 -9.75
N GLU A 41 3.76 -7.67 -8.87
CA GLU A 41 3.88 -7.83 -7.43
C GLU A 41 3.24 -9.13 -6.93
N GLN A 42 2.07 -9.49 -7.49
CA GLN A 42 1.38 -10.76 -7.22
C GLN A 42 2.19 -11.96 -7.71
N GLU A 43 2.75 -11.88 -8.93
CA GLU A 43 3.62 -12.91 -9.49
C GLU A 43 4.88 -13.11 -8.62
N PHE A 44 5.50 -12.00 -8.17
CA PHE A 44 6.65 -12.03 -7.25
C PHE A 44 6.30 -12.71 -5.91
N HIS A 45 5.20 -12.31 -5.26
CA HIS A 45 4.77 -12.93 -4.01
C HIS A 45 4.42 -14.41 -4.18
N ALA A 46 3.76 -14.77 -5.29
CA ALA A 46 3.48 -16.17 -5.60
C ALA A 46 4.78 -16.98 -5.74
N GLN A 47 5.77 -16.45 -6.43
CA GLN A 47 7.08 -17.10 -6.54
C GLN A 47 7.74 -17.25 -5.16
N LEU A 48 7.79 -16.18 -4.37
CA LEU A 48 8.37 -16.20 -3.02
C LEU A 48 7.72 -17.25 -2.11
N TYR A 49 6.39 -17.33 -2.11
CA TYR A 49 5.67 -18.33 -1.33
C TYR A 49 5.90 -19.75 -1.83
N SER A 50 6.02 -19.95 -3.14
CA SER A 50 6.38 -21.25 -3.71
C SER A 50 7.78 -21.68 -3.30
N GLU A 51 8.75 -20.77 -3.28
CA GLU A 51 10.14 -21.02 -2.89
C GLU A 51 10.28 -21.28 -1.38
N THR A 52 9.39 -20.71 -0.56
CA THR A 52 9.37 -20.89 0.90
C THR A 52 8.54 -22.09 1.38
N GLY A 53 8.05 -22.93 0.45
CA GLY A 53 7.41 -24.21 0.77
C GLY A 53 5.87 -24.21 0.72
N VAL A 54 5.24 -23.11 0.28
CA VAL A 54 3.79 -23.05 0.08
C VAL A 54 3.43 -23.58 -1.31
N HIS A 55 3.32 -24.89 -1.39
CA HIS A 55 3.05 -25.59 -2.65
C HIS A 55 1.57 -25.68 -3.01
N ASP A 56 0.68 -25.62 -2.02
CA ASP A 56 -0.77 -25.60 -2.26
C ASP A 56 -1.17 -24.31 -3.02
N PRO A 57 -1.75 -24.43 -4.24
CA PRO A 57 -2.10 -23.27 -5.05
C PRO A 57 -3.18 -22.37 -4.43
N GLU A 58 -4.11 -22.93 -3.68
CA GLU A 58 -5.21 -22.17 -3.05
C GLU A 58 -4.70 -21.38 -1.87
N VAL A 59 -3.89 -22.01 -1.01
CA VAL A 59 -3.22 -21.34 0.11
C VAL A 59 -2.32 -20.22 -0.41
N ARG A 60 -1.53 -20.48 -1.46
CA ARG A 60 -0.67 -19.47 -2.06
C ARG A 60 -1.46 -18.29 -2.60
N ARG A 61 -2.57 -18.51 -3.33
CA ARG A 61 -3.43 -17.42 -3.82
C ARG A 61 -4.00 -16.59 -2.68
N ALA A 62 -4.44 -17.23 -1.59
CA ALA A 62 -4.95 -16.54 -0.42
C ALA A 62 -3.85 -15.68 0.25
N MET A 63 -2.64 -16.20 0.38
CA MET A 63 -1.50 -15.46 0.94
C MET A 63 -1.12 -14.26 0.07
N VAL A 64 -1.12 -14.41 -1.26
CA VAL A 64 -0.89 -13.29 -2.19
C VAL A 64 -1.98 -12.23 -2.02
N ALA A 65 -3.26 -12.62 -2.05
CA ALA A 65 -4.37 -11.68 -1.90
C ALA A 65 -4.40 -10.95 -0.55
N ALA A 66 -3.89 -11.60 0.51
CA ALA A 66 -3.73 -10.96 1.82
C ALA A 66 -2.64 -9.88 1.82
N ASN A 67 -1.62 -10.01 0.97
CA ASN A 67 -0.45 -9.14 0.95
C ASN A 67 -0.47 -8.10 -0.17
N VAL A 68 -1.11 -8.40 -1.30
CA VAL A 68 -1.16 -7.55 -2.49
C VAL A 68 -2.62 -7.34 -2.91
N ALA A 69 -3.06 -6.09 -2.98
CA ALA A 69 -4.41 -5.76 -3.40
C ALA A 69 -4.61 -6.05 -4.90
N ASP A 70 -5.82 -6.47 -5.29
CA ASP A 70 -6.17 -6.79 -6.68
C ASP A 70 -6.49 -5.55 -7.55
N GLU A 71 -6.90 -4.46 -6.91
CA GLU A 71 -7.33 -3.24 -7.59
C GLU A 71 -6.29 -2.11 -7.44
N PRO A 72 -6.17 -1.19 -8.42
CA PRO A 72 -5.22 -0.09 -8.37
C PRO A 72 -5.29 0.74 -7.08
N TYR A 73 -4.13 1.03 -6.51
CA TYR A 73 -4.02 1.78 -5.27
C TYR A 73 -2.80 2.70 -5.26
N TRP A 74 -2.81 3.68 -4.37
CA TRP A 74 -1.66 4.50 -4.03
C TRP A 74 -1.02 3.97 -2.75
N LEU A 75 0.27 3.67 -2.80
CA LEU A 75 1.08 3.38 -1.62
C LEU A 75 1.67 4.68 -1.10
N VAL A 76 1.16 5.16 0.04
CA VAL A 76 1.60 6.38 0.71
C VAL A 76 2.59 6.00 1.81
N SER A 77 3.73 6.66 1.83
CA SER A 77 4.76 6.52 2.86
C SER A 77 4.83 7.80 3.68
N LEU A 78 4.73 7.67 5.00
CA LEU A 78 4.96 8.74 5.97
C LEU A 78 6.21 8.39 6.78
N LYS A 79 7.20 9.29 6.74
CA LYS A 79 8.43 9.16 7.54
C LYS A 79 8.40 10.12 8.71
N PHE A 80 8.22 9.56 9.89
CA PHE A 80 8.24 10.28 11.14
C PHE A 80 9.66 10.34 11.68
N SER A 81 10.10 11.52 12.12
CA SER A 81 11.36 11.68 12.82
C SER A 81 11.21 11.14 14.25
N GLY A 82 11.53 9.86 14.45
CA GLY A 82 11.37 9.17 15.72
C GLY A 82 12.54 9.40 16.67
N GLY A 83 12.65 10.60 17.25
CA GLY A 83 13.55 10.90 18.39
C GLY A 83 14.87 10.10 18.44
N ALA A 84 15.15 9.45 19.58
CA ALA A 84 16.35 8.65 19.80
C ALA A 84 16.36 7.28 19.06
N SER A 85 15.30 6.94 18.32
CA SER A 85 15.04 5.61 17.75
C SER A 85 15.18 5.56 16.22
N GLY A 86 15.44 6.70 15.56
CA GLY A 86 15.61 6.79 14.11
C GLY A 86 14.32 7.15 13.35
N GLU A 87 14.41 7.26 12.01
CA GLU A 87 13.25 7.54 11.16
C GLU A 87 12.30 6.31 11.14
N ILE A 88 11.04 6.49 11.56
CA ILE A 88 10.00 5.46 11.47
C ILE A 88 9.23 5.68 10.17
N THR A 89 9.16 4.67 9.32
CA THR A 89 8.37 4.72 8.08
C THR A 89 7.09 3.93 8.24
N GLN A 90 5.94 4.59 8.09
CA GLN A 90 4.63 3.95 8.01
C GLN A 90 4.15 3.95 6.57
N LEU A 91 3.49 2.86 6.16
CA LEU A 91 2.96 2.67 4.81
C LEU A 91 1.45 2.52 4.87
N HIS A 92 0.74 3.27 4.04
CA HIS A 92 -0.71 3.22 3.93
C HIS A 92 -1.11 3.00 2.48
N ARG A 93 -2.18 2.24 2.25
CA ARG A 93 -2.72 2.01 0.91
C ARG A 93 -4.01 2.81 0.75
N VAL A 94 -4.16 3.52 -0.36
CA VAL A 94 -5.38 4.25 -0.72
C VAL A 94 -5.93 3.68 -2.01
N ASP A 95 -7.15 3.16 -1.97
CA ASP A 95 -7.85 2.69 -3.17
C ASP A 95 -8.02 3.85 -4.17
N ALA A 96 -7.53 3.67 -5.40
CA ALA A 96 -7.51 4.73 -6.39
C ALA A 96 -8.91 5.08 -6.94
N ARG A 97 -9.87 4.16 -6.81
CA ARG A 97 -11.25 4.32 -7.27
C ARG A 97 -12.13 4.88 -6.15
N THR A 98 -12.07 4.26 -4.97
CA THR A 98 -12.95 4.61 -3.85
C THR A 98 -12.40 5.72 -2.97
N ARG A 99 -11.11 6.06 -3.09
CA ARG A 99 -10.42 7.08 -2.30
C ARG A 99 -10.42 6.78 -0.80
N LYS A 100 -10.56 5.50 -0.44
CA LYS A 100 -10.56 5.03 0.94
C LYS A 100 -9.19 4.45 1.29
N VAL A 101 -8.76 4.67 2.53
CA VAL A 101 -7.62 3.96 3.09
C VAL A 101 -8.00 2.48 3.25
N LEU A 102 -7.21 1.61 2.65
CA LEU A 102 -7.36 0.16 2.76
C LEU A 102 -6.76 -0.30 4.10
N PRO A 103 -7.34 -1.34 4.73
CA PRO A 103 -6.77 -1.90 5.95
C PRO A 103 -5.35 -2.41 5.71
N GLU A 104 -4.52 -2.37 6.75
CA GLU A 104 -3.20 -2.98 6.70
C GLU A 104 -3.35 -4.50 6.47
N PRO A 105 -2.44 -5.10 5.69
CA PRO A 105 -2.42 -6.56 5.56
C PRO A 105 -2.23 -7.19 6.93
N ALA A 106 -3.03 -8.21 7.25
CA ALA A 106 -2.88 -8.97 8.48
C ALA A 106 -1.48 -9.62 8.48
N SER A 107 -0.64 -9.22 9.44
CA SER A 107 0.70 -9.78 9.68
C SER A 107 0.63 -11.07 10.50
#